data_AF-A0AAD8F8S1-F1
#
_entry.id   AF-A0AAD8F8S1-F1
#
_cell.length_a   1.000
_cell.length_b   1.000
_cell.length_c   1.000
_cell.angle_alpha   90.00
_cell.angle_beta   90.00
_cell.angle_gamma   90.00
#
_symmetry.space_group_name_H-M   'P 1'
#
loop_
_entity.id
_entity.type
_entity.pdbx_description
1 polymer ?
#
loop_
_entity_poly.entity_id
_entity_poly.type
_entity_poly.pdbx_seq_one_letter_code
_entity_poly.pdbx_strand_id
1 'polypeptide(L)'
;MLLLAGVLVLLCGRCTCMLFNTRTTKQTCIPWLSTQTVQLLTRGMSNMTNLESYLLPNIAISRVSGTRGNGLVREFIRTEMTGLGWHLEEDQFRDLTPYGEIPFSNVIATLDPAVTKRIVLACHYDSKLLPGFMAASDSAAPCSIMIETARWLGSMVSEAYSQGTIDFTLQLLFFDGEEAFIRWSDDDSLYGSRHLAALWERTPDRNYPSVNSLKNIKFFILLDLIGTTDTRFVNYYSNTSSLYYRMVTI
;
A
#
# COMPACT_ATOMS: atom_id res chain seq x y z
N MET A 1 -0.52 10.95 -11.69
CA MET A 1 0.42 10.32 -12.67
C MET A 1 1.74 9.89 -12.06
N LEU A 2 2.49 10.75 -11.34
CA LEU A 2 3.83 10.42 -10.79
C LEU A 2 3.87 9.28 -9.74
N LEU A 3 2.87 9.16 -8.87
CA LEU A 3 2.82 8.10 -7.83
C LEU A 3 2.53 6.70 -8.37
N LEU A 4 1.55 6.60 -9.27
CA LEU A 4 1.20 5.36 -9.98
C LEU A 4 2.41 4.87 -10.78
N ALA A 5 3.15 5.77 -11.44
CA ALA A 5 4.42 5.49 -12.11
C ALA A 5 5.59 5.21 -11.13
N GLY A 6 5.62 5.82 -9.94
CA GLY A 6 6.65 5.64 -8.92
C GLY A 6 6.62 4.27 -8.25
N VAL A 7 5.42 3.78 -7.91
CA VAL A 7 5.21 2.41 -7.39
C VAL A 7 5.63 1.35 -8.42
N LEU A 8 5.40 1.65 -9.70
CA LEU A 8 5.75 0.82 -10.85
C LEU A 8 7.27 0.64 -11.09
N VAL A 9 8.10 1.58 -10.66
CA VAL A 9 9.52 1.67 -11.04
C VAL A 9 10.49 1.34 -9.89
N LEU A 10 9.97 0.87 -8.76
CA LEU A 10 10.70 -0.02 -7.83
C LEU A 10 11.41 -1.20 -8.54
N LEU A 11 11.09 -1.42 -9.81
CA LEU A 11 11.28 -2.60 -10.60
C LEU A 11 12.02 -2.31 -11.94
N CYS A 12 12.38 -1.04 -12.22
CA CYS A 12 13.10 -0.67 -13.44
C CYS A 12 14.07 0.52 -13.25
N GLY A 13 15.38 0.26 -13.19
CA GLY A 13 16.39 1.30 -13.39
C GLY A 13 16.94 1.23 -14.80
N ARG A 14 16.65 2.22 -15.66
CA ARG A 14 17.27 2.32 -17.00
C ARG A 14 18.76 2.66 -16.90
N CYS A 15 19.57 1.99 -17.70
CA CYS A 15 20.67 2.62 -18.42
C CYS A 15 20.57 2.22 -19.89
N THR A 16 20.30 3.19 -20.75
CA THR A 16 20.77 3.17 -22.12
C THR A 16 22.29 3.11 -22.05
N CYS A 17 22.87 2.02 -22.54
CA CYS A 17 24.31 1.92 -22.74
C CYS A 17 24.76 3.01 -23.71
N MET A 18 25.26 4.13 -23.19
CA MET A 18 26.28 4.91 -23.86
C MET A 18 27.48 5.03 -22.93
N LEU A 19 28.59 4.50 -23.43
CA LEU A 19 29.90 4.43 -22.80
C LEU A 19 30.36 5.81 -22.34
N PHE A 20 30.39 6.05 -21.03
CA PHE A 20 31.35 7.00 -20.45
C PHE A 20 31.96 6.42 -19.18
N ASN A 21 33.29 6.43 -19.19
CA ASN A 21 34.18 5.76 -18.26
C ASN A 21 34.48 6.67 -17.07
N THR A 22 33.82 6.47 -15.92
CA THR A 22 34.36 6.91 -14.62
C THR A 22 33.89 6.03 -13.45
N ARG A 23 34.90 5.46 -12.79
CA ARG A 23 35.03 4.81 -11.47
C ARG A 23 33.82 4.75 -10.49
N THR A 24 33.60 3.50 -10.05
CA THR A 24 33.20 3.05 -8.70
C THR A 24 31.84 3.44 -8.14
N THR A 25 30.81 2.67 -8.54
CA THR A 25 29.77 2.14 -7.62
C THR A 25 29.22 0.85 -8.24
N LYS A 26 29.28 -0.29 -7.53
CA LYS A 26 28.55 -1.51 -7.94
C LYS A 26 27.04 -1.24 -7.78
N GLN A 27 26.41 -0.72 -8.82
CA GLN A 27 24.95 -0.65 -8.91
C GLN A 27 24.43 -2.03 -9.31
N THR A 28 23.75 -2.69 -8.38
CA THR A 28 22.98 -3.90 -8.67
C THR A 28 21.74 -3.50 -9.47
N CYS A 29 21.74 -3.78 -10.78
CA CYS A 29 20.57 -3.68 -11.65
C CYS A 29 19.54 -4.74 -11.24
N ILE A 30 18.28 -4.35 -11.02
CA ILE A 30 17.18 -5.31 -10.88
C ILE A 30 16.70 -5.63 -12.30
N PRO A 31 16.77 -6.88 -12.80
CA PRO A 31 16.80 -7.15 -14.25
C PRO A 31 15.43 -7.28 -14.93
N TRP A 32 14.32 -7.13 -14.22
CA TRP A 32 13.09 -7.80 -14.65
C TRP A 32 12.12 -6.96 -15.51
N LEU A 33 12.02 -5.64 -15.35
CA LEU A 33 11.11 -4.87 -16.19
C LEU A 33 11.80 -4.37 -17.45
N SER A 34 11.35 -4.88 -18.59
CA SER A 34 11.71 -4.31 -19.89
C SER A 34 11.10 -2.91 -20.05
N THR A 35 11.68 -2.09 -20.93
CA THR A 35 11.09 -0.80 -21.32
C THR A 35 9.65 -0.95 -21.82
N GLN A 36 9.34 -2.07 -22.50
CA GLN A 36 8.00 -2.36 -23.00
C GLN A 36 7.03 -2.61 -21.85
N THR A 37 7.46 -3.30 -20.80
CA THR A 37 6.66 -3.58 -19.62
C THR A 37 6.31 -2.29 -18.87
N VAL A 38 7.27 -1.38 -18.71
CA VAL A 38 7.02 -0.04 -18.11
C VAL A 38 6.03 0.76 -18.96
N GLN A 39 6.18 0.75 -20.28
CA GLN A 39 5.25 1.44 -21.19
C GLN A 39 3.83 0.84 -21.16
N LEU A 40 3.70 -0.48 -21.10
CA LEU A 40 2.41 -1.17 -21.01
C LEU A 40 1.69 -0.81 -19.72
N LEU A 41 2.41 -0.77 -18.60
CA LEU A 41 1.84 -0.39 -17.31
C LEU A 41 1.51 1.09 -17.23
N THR A 42 2.38 1.95 -17.76
CA THR A 42 2.11 3.38 -17.84
C THR A 42 0.86 3.64 -18.67
N ARG A 43 0.66 2.89 -19.76
CA ARG A 43 -0.57 2.95 -20.57
C ARG A 43 -1.78 2.39 -19.83
N GLY A 44 -1.66 1.23 -19.20
CA GLY A 44 -2.74 0.63 -18.41
C GLY A 44 -3.22 1.56 -17.29
N MET A 45 -2.28 2.07 -16.50
CA MET A 45 -2.53 2.96 -15.36
C MET A 45 -2.75 4.44 -15.75
N SER A 46 -2.55 4.80 -17.04
CA SER A 46 -2.96 6.12 -17.54
C SER A 46 -4.47 6.23 -17.75
N ASN A 47 -5.17 5.11 -17.87
CA ASN A 47 -6.62 5.09 -17.90
C ASN A 47 -7.17 5.16 -16.48
N MET A 48 -7.47 6.37 -16.01
CA MET A 48 -8.01 6.60 -14.67
C MET A 48 -9.52 6.36 -14.56
N THR A 49 -10.20 5.90 -15.62
CA THR A 49 -11.67 5.75 -15.64
C THR A 49 -12.17 4.83 -14.53
N ASN A 50 -11.53 3.67 -14.34
CA ASN A 50 -11.93 2.74 -13.27
C ASN A 50 -11.72 3.36 -11.88
N LEU A 51 -10.60 4.06 -11.69
CA LEU A 51 -10.30 4.75 -10.44
C LEU A 51 -11.32 5.86 -10.15
N GLU A 52 -11.58 6.74 -11.11
CA GLU A 52 -12.42 7.92 -10.93
C GLU A 52 -13.92 7.61 -10.93
N SER A 53 -14.37 6.68 -11.77
CA SER A 53 -15.81 6.41 -11.97
C SER A 53 -16.33 5.23 -11.15
N TYR A 54 -15.44 4.38 -10.59
CA TYR A 54 -15.85 3.19 -9.87
C TYR A 54 -15.20 3.06 -8.49
N LEU A 55 -13.86 3.04 -8.38
CA LEU A 55 -13.20 2.80 -7.10
C LEU A 55 -13.43 3.97 -6.13
N LEU A 56 -13.10 5.20 -6.54
CA LEU A 56 -13.18 6.37 -5.68
C LEU A 56 -14.60 6.65 -5.18
N PRO A 57 -15.67 6.63 -6.01
CA PRO A 57 -17.02 6.88 -5.53
C PRO A 57 -17.55 5.83 -4.54
N ASN A 58 -17.08 4.58 -4.61
CA ASN A 58 -17.49 3.53 -3.67
C ASN A 58 -16.75 3.63 -2.32
N ILE A 59 -15.58 4.26 -2.29
CA ILE A 59 -14.78 4.44 -1.06
C ILE A 59 -15.02 5.82 -0.43
N ALA A 60 -15.22 6.86 -1.23
CA ALA A 60 -15.38 8.26 -0.80
C ALA A 60 -16.78 8.56 -0.24
N ILE A 61 -17.20 7.76 0.75
CA ILE A 61 -18.34 7.99 1.63
C ILE A 61 -17.84 8.23 3.06
N SER A 62 -18.70 8.72 3.95
CA SER A 62 -18.38 8.74 5.38
C SER A 62 -18.26 7.31 5.91
N ARG A 63 -17.12 7.00 6.53
CA ARG A 63 -16.67 5.65 6.85
C ARG A 63 -15.86 5.59 8.15
N VAL A 64 -16.30 6.38 9.14
CA VAL A 64 -15.76 6.38 10.51
C VAL A 64 -15.78 4.97 11.10
N SER A 65 -14.71 4.54 11.75
CA SER A 65 -14.60 3.20 12.35
C SER A 65 -15.80 2.86 13.25
N GLY A 66 -16.23 1.60 13.20
CA GLY A 66 -17.42 1.12 13.90
C GLY A 66 -18.77 1.52 13.28
N THR A 67 -18.81 2.36 12.23
CA THR A 67 -20.06 2.73 11.55
C THR A 67 -20.41 1.80 10.38
N ARG A 68 -21.67 1.87 9.92
CA ARG A 68 -22.12 1.15 8.71
C ARG A 68 -21.30 1.52 7.47
N GLY A 69 -20.92 2.79 7.30
CA GLY A 69 -20.13 3.25 6.16
C GLY A 69 -18.75 2.60 6.11
N ASN A 70 -18.09 2.47 7.25
CA ASN A 70 -16.83 1.75 7.38
C ASN A 70 -16.97 0.28 6.97
N GLY A 71 -18.01 -0.40 7.47
CA GLY A 71 -18.29 -1.79 7.09
C GLY A 71 -18.57 -1.98 5.59
N LEU A 72 -19.26 -1.03 4.95
CA LEU A 72 -19.50 -1.04 3.50
C LEU A 72 -18.20 -0.91 2.70
N VAL A 73 -17.33 0.03 3.09
CA VAL A 73 -16.04 0.23 2.41
C VAL A 73 -15.11 -0.96 2.64
N ARG A 74 -15.08 -1.52 3.85
CA ARG A 74 -14.33 -2.75 4.14
C ARG A 74 -14.76 -3.90 3.24
N GLU A 75 -16.06 -4.14 3.10
CA GLU A 75 -16.59 -5.20 2.25
C GLU A 75 -16.33 -4.93 0.76
N PHE A 76 -16.38 -3.67 0.34
CA PHE A 76 -16.02 -3.27 -1.02
C PHE A 76 -14.55 -3.60 -1.32
N ILE A 77 -13.62 -3.20 -0.43
CA ILE A 77 -12.19 -3.52 -0.55
C ILE A 77 -12.00 -5.05 -0.60
N ARG A 78 -12.65 -5.80 0.29
CA ARG A 78 -12.59 -7.26 0.29
C ARG A 78 -13.05 -7.86 -1.04
N THR A 79 -14.16 -7.38 -1.56
CA THR A 79 -14.73 -7.87 -2.82
C THR A 79 -13.77 -7.61 -3.98
N GLU A 80 -13.23 -6.39 -4.10
CA GLU A 80 -12.28 -6.05 -5.15
C GLU A 80 -11.02 -6.91 -5.07
N MET A 81 -10.40 -7.02 -3.90
CA MET A 81 -9.16 -7.78 -3.73
C MET A 81 -9.36 -9.28 -3.99
N THR A 82 -10.47 -9.86 -3.53
CA THR A 82 -10.82 -11.26 -3.81
C THR A 82 -11.06 -11.48 -5.30
N GLY A 83 -11.77 -10.55 -5.96
CA GLY A 83 -12.03 -10.61 -7.40
C GLY A 83 -10.75 -10.53 -8.25
N LEU A 84 -9.70 -9.89 -7.71
CA LEU A 84 -8.35 -9.86 -8.30
C LEU A 84 -7.50 -11.10 -7.97
N GLY A 85 -8.02 -12.06 -7.18
CA GLY A 85 -7.33 -13.28 -6.80
C GLY A 85 -6.32 -13.13 -5.64
N TRP A 86 -6.38 -12.04 -4.88
CA TRP A 86 -5.49 -11.83 -3.74
C TRP A 86 -5.99 -12.60 -2.51
N HIS A 87 -5.05 -13.11 -1.69
CA HIS A 87 -5.38 -13.73 -0.42
C HIS A 87 -5.74 -12.67 0.61
N LEU A 88 -6.93 -12.79 1.22
CA LEU A 88 -7.42 -11.85 2.22
C LEU A 88 -7.37 -12.40 3.63
N GLU A 89 -6.87 -11.55 4.53
CA GLU A 89 -6.94 -11.70 5.97
C GLU A 89 -7.57 -10.43 6.56
N GLU A 90 -8.28 -10.58 7.67
CA GLU A 90 -8.77 -9.46 8.47
C GLU A 90 -8.19 -9.56 9.88
N ASP A 91 -7.62 -8.46 10.35
CA ASP A 91 -7.18 -8.31 11.74
C ASP A 91 -8.27 -7.52 12.49
N GLN A 92 -9.18 -8.28 13.11
CA GLN A 92 -10.34 -7.77 13.83
C GLN A 92 -10.05 -7.70 15.32
N PHE A 93 -10.27 -6.52 15.91
CA PHE A 93 -10.05 -6.30 17.33
C PHE A 93 -11.05 -5.25 17.87
N ARG A 94 -11.05 -5.06 19.19
CA ARG A 94 -11.80 -4.01 19.87
C ARG A 94 -10.82 -3.18 20.67
N ASP A 95 -11.00 -1.87 20.69
CA ASP A 95 -10.17 -0.96 21.47
C ASP A 95 -11.01 0.18 22.05
N LEU A 96 -10.50 0.80 23.11
CA LEU A 96 -11.13 1.92 23.78
C LEU A 96 -10.92 3.21 22.98
N THR A 97 -12.02 3.92 22.75
CA THR A 97 -12.01 5.27 22.18
C THR A 97 -12.56 6.26 23.22
N PRO A 98 -12.46 7.57 22.98
CA PRO A 98 -13.17 8.57 23.79
C PRO A 98 -14.69 8.36 23.87
N TYR A 99 -15.29 7.57 22.97
CA TYR A 99 -16.72 7.23 22.95
C TYR A 99 -17.03 5.82 23.49
N GLY A 100 -16.04 5.15 24.09
CA GLY A 100 -16.14 3.78 24.57
C GLY A 100 -15.51 2.75 23.63
N GLU A 101 -15.67 1.47 23.96
CA GLU A 101 -15.06 0.38 23.20
C GLU A 101 -15.84 0.09 21.91
N ILE A 102 -15.14 0.12 20.78
CA ILE A 102 -15.72 -0.16 19.45
C ILE A 102 -14.89 -1.22 18.70
N PRO A 103 -15.45 -1.87 17.67
CA PRO A 103 -14.69 -2.76 16.81
C PRO A 103 -13.89 -1.99 15.74
N PHE A 104 -12.71 -2.52 15.42
CA PHE A 104 -11.87 -2.13 14.29
C PHE A 104 -11.54 -3.36 13.44
N SER A 105 -11.27 -3.20 12.14
CA SER A 105 -10.84 -4.30 11.28
C SER A 105 -9.84 -3.84 10.21
N ASN A 106 -8.56 -4.16 10.38
CA ASN A 106 -7.60 -3.96 9.29
C ASN A 106 -7.85 -5.00 8.18
N VAL A 107 -7.74 -4.59 6.93
CA VAL A 107 -7.78 -5.52 5.78
C VAL A 107 -6.37 -5.72 5.23
N ILE A 108 -5.98 -6.99 5.11
CA ILE A 108 -4.66 -7.39 4.63
C ILE A 108 -4.86 -8.22 3.36
N ALA A 109 -4.36 -7.72 2.23
CA ALA A 109 -4.39 -8.44 0.97
C ALA A 109 -2.97 -8.84 0.54
N THR A 110 -2.69 -10.12 0.44
CA THR A 110 -1.38 -10.66 0.07
C THR A 110 -1.48 -11.38 -1.27
N LEU A 111 -0.63 -11.04 -2.24
CA LEU A 111 -0.68 -11.65 -3.58
C LEU A 111 -0.34 -13.14 -3.53
N ASP A 112 0.72 -13.51 -2.80
CA ASP A 112 1.08 -14.90 -2.54
C ASP A 112 1.47 -15.08 -1.06
N PRO A 113 0.59 -15.67 -0.22
CA PRO A 113 0.83 -15.86 1.20
C PRO A 113 1.87 -16.95 1.52
N ALA A 114 2.36 -17.70 0.52
CA ALA A 114 3.46 -18.64 0.71
C ALA A 114 4.84 -17.94 0.72
N VAL A 115 4.94 -16.75 0.13
CA VAL A 115 6.17 -15.97 0.06
C VAL A 115 6.27 -15.03 1.26
N THR A 116 7.27 -15.22 2.12
CA THR A 116 7.37 -14.48 3.38
C THR A 116 7.88 -13.05 3.19
N LYS A 117 8.90 -12.86 2.34
CA LYS A 117 9.46 -11.54 2.03
C LYS A 117 8.46 -10.73 1.22
N ARG A 118 8.18 -9.50 1.66
CA ARG A 118 7.14 -8.67 1.07
C ARG A 118 7.53 -7.21 0.94
N ILE A 119 7.04 -6.59 -0.14
CA ILE A 119 6.91 -5.13 -0.24
C ILE A 119 5.48 -4.79 0.13
N VAL A 120 5.33 -3.89 1.09
CA VAL A 120 4.05 -3.48 1.65
C VAL A 120 3.66 -2.12 1.09
N LEU A 121 2.46 -2.03 0.52
CA LEU A 121 1.76 -0.79 0.27
C LEU A 121 0.68 -0.63 1.33
N ALA A 122 0.55 0.55 1.91
CA ALA A 122 -0.41 0.78 2.98
C ALA A 122 -1.15 2.11 2.77
N CYS A 123 -2.38 2.16 3.24
CA CYS A 123 -3.13 3.37 3.51
C CYS A 123 -4.09 3.09 4.66
N HIS A 124 -4.84 4.08 5.12
CA HIS A 124 -5.98 3.88 6.00
C HIS A 124 -7.27 4.02 5.20
N TYR A 125 -8.28 3.21 5.54
CA TYR A 125 -9.58 3.26 4.85
C TYR A 125 -10.67 3.89 5.70
N ASP A 126 -10.43 4.20 6.97
CA ASP A 126 -11.38 4.96 7.75
C ASP A 126 -11.47 6.42 7.26
N SER A 127 -12.38 7.17 7.86
CA SER A 127 -12.49 8.62 7.67
C SER A 127 -12.69 9.26 9.02
N LYS A 128 -12.14 10.45 9.23
CA LYS A 128 -12.35 11.22 10.46
C LYS A 128 -13.82 11.43 10.79
N LEU A 129 -14.15 11.39 12.08
CA LEU A 129 -15.48 11.74 12.58
C LEU A 129 -15.73 13.24 12.45
N LEU A 130 -16.15 13.65 11.26
CA LEU A 130 -16.53 15.03 10.93
C LEU A 130 -17.83 15.02 10.09
N PRO A 131 -18.80 15.92 10.37
CA PRO A 131 -20.06 15.95 9.63
C PRO A 131 -19.86 16.08 8.12
N GLY A 132 -20.36 15.10 7.35
CA GLY A 132 -20.28 15.10 5.89
C GLY A 132 -18.87 14.88 5.32
N PHE A 133 -17.88 14.56 6.15
CA PHE A 133 -16.51 14.34 5.67
C PHE A 133 -16.40 12.99 4.98
N MET A 134 -16.07 13.04 3.69
CA MET A 134 -15.86 11.87 2.82
C MET A 134 -14.39 11.52 2.66
N ALA A 135 -13.49 12.39 3.15
CA ALA A 135 -12.07 12.10 3.26
C ALA A 135 -11.46 11.56 1.94
N ALA A 136 -11.66 12.35 0.87
CA ALA A 136 -11.38 11.93 -0.51
C ALA A 136 -9.87 11.73 -0.74
N SER A 137 -9.02 12.67 -0.33
CA SER A 137 -7.57 12.49 -0.33
C SER A 137 -7.05 11.71 0.87
N ASP A 138 -7.91 11.44 1.85
CA ASP A 138 -7.56 11.12 3.24
C ASP A 138 -8.40 9.95 3.79
N SER A 139 -8.29 8.73 3.29
CA SER A 139 -7.39 8.27 2.25
C SER A 139 -8.13 7.47 1.18
N ALA A 140 -9.33 7.92 0.76
CA ALA A 140 -10.12 7.22 -0.27
C ALA A 140 -9.38 7.10 -1.62
N ALA A 141 -8.69 8.16 -2.04
CA ALA A 141 -7.84 8.17 -3.22
C ALA A 141 -6.63 7.23 -3.07
N PRO A 142 -5.83 7.27 -1.97
CA PRO A 142 -4.87 6.22 -1.66
C PRO A 142 -5.41 4.79 -1.74
N CYS A 143 -6.57 4.49 -1.13
CA CYS A 143 -7.19 3.16 -1.23
C CYS A 143 -7.47 2.78 -2.69
N SER A 144 -8.05 3.70 -3.45
CA SER A 144 -8.39 3.50 -4.86
C SER A 144 -7.15 3.27 -5.72
N ILE A 145 -6.09 4.04 -5.49
CA ILE A 145 -4.78 3.89 -6.14
C ILE A 145 -4.19 2.51 -5.86
N MET A 146 -4.28 2.03 -4.61
CA MET A 146 -3.77 0.72 -4.22
C MET A 146 -4.53 -0.42 -4.91
N ILE A 147 -5.86 -0.38 -4.92
CA ILE A 147 -6.69 -1.40 -5.61
C ILE A 147 -6.40 -1.40 -7.12
N GLU A 148 -6.32 -0.23 -7.74
CA GLU A 148 -5.99 -0.13 -9.17
C GLU A 148 -4.57 -0.65 -9.45
N THR A 149 -3.61 -0.34 -8.58
CA THR A 149 -2.24 -0.87 -8.68
C THR A 149 -2.23 -2.40 -8.59
N ALA A 150 -3.00 -2.98 -7.69
CA ALA A 150 -3.10 -4.44 -7.52
C ALA A 150 -3.62 -5.13 -8.80
N ARG A 151 -4.56 -4.51 -9.51
CA ARG A 151 -5.10 -4.99 -10.79
C ARG A 151 -4.02 -5.12 -11.88
N TRP A 152 -3.06 -4.19 -11.91
CA TRP A 152 -2.02 -4.15 -12.95
C TRP A 152 -0.76 -4.93 -12.58
N LEU A 153 -0.36 -4.93 -11.30
CA LEU A 153 0.91 -5.53 -10.88
C LEU A 153 0.83 -7.01 -10.52
N GLY A 154 -0.36 -7.54 -10.19
CA GLY A 154 -0.51 -8.90 -9.68
C GLY A 154 0.10 -9.97 -10.60
N SER A 155 -0.31 -10.02 -11.87
CA SER A 155 0.20 -11.02 -12.83
C SER A 155 1.70 -10.91 -13.05
N MET A 156 2.21 -9.68 -13.12
CA MET A 156 3.62 -9.43 -13.38
C MET A 156 4.54 -9.83 -12.22
N VAL A 157 4.11 -9.58 -10.98
CA VAL A 157 4.88 -9.98 -9.80
C VAL A 157 4.87 -11.51 -9.69
N SER A 158 3.74 -12.16 -9.91
CA SER A 158 3.66 -13.63 -9.92
C SER A 158 4.53 -14.26 -11.01
N GLU A 159 4.55 -13.68 -12.21
CA GLU A 159 5.42 -14.13 -13.30
C GLU A 159 6.91 -13.94 -12.94
N ALA A 160 7.27 -12.75 -12.47
CA ALA A 160 8.65 -12.42 -12.09
C ALA A 160 9.16 -13.35 -10.98
N TYR A 161 8.31 -13.69 -10.01
CA TYR A 161 8.62 -14.63 -8.93
C TYR A 161 8.80 -16.05 -9.49
N SER A 162 7.90 -16.52 -10.35
CA SER A 162 8.00 -17.85 -11.00
C SER A 162 9.27 -18.00 -11.86
N GLN A 163 9.74 -16.90 -12.46
CA GLN A 163 10.99 -16.86 -13.22
C GLN A 163 12.24 -16.72 -12.33
N GLY A 164 12.08 -16.59 -11.01
CA GLY A 164 13.18 -16.41 -10.06
C GLY A 164 13.89 -15.05 -10.17
N THR A 165 13.25 -14.07 -10.80
CA THR A 165 13.84 -12.72 -11.00
C THR A 165 13.61 -11.79 -9.80
N ILE A 166 12.63 -12.11 -8.97
CA ILE A 166 12.37 -11.49 -7.68
C ILE A 166 12.17 -12.58 -6.62
N ASP A 167 12.35 -12.19 -5.35
CA ASP A 167 12.27 -13.07 -4.19
C ASP A 167 11.25 -12.58 -3.15
N PHE A 168 10.28 -11.77 -3.57
CA PHE A 168 9.27 -11.16 -2.72
C PHE A 168 7.87 -11.20 -3.34
N THR A 169 6.85 -11.06 -2.50
CA THR A 169 5.46 -10.84 -2.89
C THR A 169 5.02 -9.39 -2.59
N LEU A 170 3.84 -9.02 -3.07
CA LEU A 170 3.17 -7.77 -2.70
C LEU A 170 2.16 -8.01 -1.60
N GLN A 171 2.07 -7.06 -0.68
CA GLN A 171 1.04 -7.01 0.35
C GLN A 171 0.45 -5.60 0.43
N LEU A 172 -0.87 -5.50 0.47
CA LEU A 172 -1.61 -4.26 0.63
C LEU A 172 -2.27 -4.27 2.01
N LEU A 173 -2.10 -3.17 2.75
CA LEU A 173 -2.71 -2.96 4.05
C LEU A 173 -3.66 -1.77 3.99
N PHE A 174 -4.89 -2.01 4.39
CA PHE A 174 -5.90 -0.98 4.59
C PHE A 174 -6.19 -0.92 6.08
N PHE A 175 -5.58 0.04 6.77
CA PHE A 175 -5.74 0.22 8.21
C PHE A 175 -7.12 0.81 8.54
N ASP A 176 -7.69 0.34 9.65
CA ASP A 176 -8.86 0.96 10.26
C ASP A 176 -8.43 1.82 11.46
N GLY A 177 -9.14 2.92 11.70
CA GLY A 177 -8.88 3.80 12.85
C GLY A 177 -7.50 4.44 12.84
N GLU A 178 -7.05 4.98 11.70
CA GLU A 178 -5.90 5.90 11.72
C GLU A 178 -6.27 7.17 12.50
N GLU A 179 -7.48 7.66 12.27
CA GLU A 179 -7.92 8.96 12.74
C GLU A 179 -8.25 8.96 14.24
N ALA A 180 -7.94 10.10 14.85
CA ALA A 180 -8.44 10.43 16.19
C ALA A 180 -9.96 10.67 16.16
N PHE A 181 -10.69 10.15 17.15
CA PHE A 181 -12.13 10.40 17.34
C PHE A 181 -12.41 11.81 17.82
N ILE A 182 -11.56 12.35 18.71
CA ILE A 182 -11.69 13.72 19.22
C ILE A 182 -10.41 14.51 18.98
N ARG A 183 -9.30 14.08 19.58
CA ARG A 183 -8.04 14.82 19.56
C ARG A 183 -6.89 13.83 19.50
N TRP A 184 -6.06 14.01 18.47
CA TRP A 184 -4.85 13.22 18.28
C TRP A 184 -4.01 13.14 19.56
N SER A 185 -3.81 11.92 20.03
CA SER A 185 -2.97 11.56 21.16
C SER A 185 -2.52 10.11 21.02
N ASP A 186 -1.60 9.67 21.88
CA ASP A 186 -1.07 8.30 21.85
C ASP A 186 -2.18 7.23 22.02
N ASP A 187 -3.27 7.57 22.70
CA ASP A 187 -4.43 6.70 22.96
C ASP A 187 -5.64 6.97 22.03
N ASP A 188 -5.65 8.10 21.31
CA ASP A 188 -6.70 8.51 20.36
C ASP A 188 -6.10 8.77 18.98
N SER A 189 -5.46 7.75 18.42
CA SER A 189 -4.95 7.70 17.05
C SER A 189 -4.41 6.29 16.72
N LEU A 190 -4.22 6.00 15.44
CA LEU A 190 -3.42 4.86 14.96
C LEU A 190 -3.85 3.50 15.52
N TYR A 191 -5.14 3.29 15.79
CA TYR A 191 -5.67 2.08 16.40
C TYR A 191 -5.26 0.82 15.62
N GLY A 192 -5.59 0.78 14.33
CA GLY A 192 -5.30 -0.37 13.47
C GLY A 192 -3.82 -0.66 13.31
N SER A 193 -3.01 0.38 13.08
CA SER A 193 -1.59 0.22 12.83
C SER A 193 -0.80 -0.14 14.09
N ARG A 194 -1.15 0.44 15.26
CA ARG A 194 -0.59 0.02 16.57
C ARG A 194 -0.90 -1.44 16.85
N HIS A 195 -2.16 -1.86 16.66
CA HIS A 195 -2.57 -3.24 16.89
C HIS A 195 -1.82 -4.22 15.98
N LEU A 196 -1.83 -3.98 14.67
CA LEU A 196 -1.22 -4.90 13.70
C LEU A 196 0.30 -4.97 13.85
N ALA A 197 0.97 -3.84 14.11
CA ALA A 197 2.41 -3.83 14.36
C ALA A 197 2.78 -4.67 15.59
N ALA A 198 2.03 -4.51 16.70
CA ALA A 198 2.25 -5.27 17.91
C ALA A 198 1.94 -6.76 17.74
N LEU A 199 0.89 -7.10 16.98
CA LEU A 199 0.59 -8.48 16.59
C LEU A 199 1.76 -9.08 15.82
N TRP A 200 2.19 -8.44 14.73
CA TRP A 200 3.27 -8.94 13.88
C TRP A 200 4.66 -8.95 14.53
N GLU A 201 4.89 -8.12 15.55
CA GLU A 201 6.10 -8.19 16.35
C GLU A 201 6.18 -9.49 17.16
N ARG A 202 5.01 -10.00 17.60
CA ARG A 202 4.88 -11.25 18.37
C ARG A 202 4.64 -12.47 17.51
N THR A 203 4.22 -12.32 16.26
CA THR A 203 4.03 -13.42 15.31
C THR A 203 5.39 -13.84 14.73
N PRO A 204 5.85 -15.08 14.94
CA PRO A 204 7.04 -15.60 14.27
C PRO A 204 6.82 -15.70 12.76
N ASP A 205 7.86 -15.49 11.97
CA ASP A 205 7.79 -15.73 10.54
C ASP A 205 7.55 -17.22 10.25
N ARG A 206 6.74 -17.48 9.22
CA ARG A 206 6.35 -18.84 8.80
C ARG A 206 7.56 -19.70 8.40
N ASN A 207 8.53 -19.12 7.69
CA ASN A 207 9.69 -19.85 7.17
C ASN A 207 10.90 -19.70 8.09
N TYR A 208 10.95 -18.65 8.90
CA TYR A 208 12.05 -18.36 9.84
C TYR A 208 11.52 -18.06 11.25
N PRO A 209 11.15 -19.08 12.04
CA PRO A 209 10.52 -18.88 13.36
C PRO A 209 11.36 -18.09 14.39
N SER A 210 12.65 -17.88 14.12
CA SER A 210 13.55 -17.07 14.97
C SER A 210 13.45 -15.57 14.74
N VAL A 211 12.73 -15.12 13.71
CA VAL A 211 12.42 -13.70 13.46
C VAL A 211 10.92 -13.49 13.42
N ASN A 212 10.47 -12.28 13.72
CA ASN A 212 9.05 -11.94 13.67
C ASN A 212 8.61 -11.52 12.26
N SER A 213 7.30 -11.50 12.04
CA SER A 213 6.67 -11.18 10.76
C SER A 213 7.08 -9.81 10.22
N LEU A 214 7.45 -8.85 11.07
CA LEU A 214 7.91 -7.52 10.64
C LEU A 214 9.24 -7.58 9.89
N LYS A 215 10.15 -8.50 10.23
CA LYS A 215 11.49 -8.57 9.61
C LYS A 215 11.47 -8.89 8.12
N ASN A 216 10.36 -9.43 7.61
CA ASN A 216 10.20 -9.75 6.20
C ASN A 216 9.57 -8.64 5.36
N ILE A 217 9.25 -7.50 5.97
CA ILE A 217 8.87 -6.28 5.23
C ILE A 217 10.14 -5.61 4.71
N LYS A 218 10.38 -5.72 3.40
CA LYS A 218 11.56 -5.12 2.75
C LYS A 218 11.41 -3.60 2.62
N PHE A 219 10.23 -3.17 2.20
CA PHE A 219 9.84 -1.77 2.11
C PHE A 219 8.40 -1.63 2.57
N PHE A 220 8.14 -0.57 3.33
CA PHE A 220 6.81 -0.17 3.76
C PHE A 220 6.51 1.19 3.12
N ILE A 221 5.53 1.22 2.22
CA ILE A 221 5.18 2.38 1.41
C ILE A 221 3.79 2.81 1.83
N LEU A 222 3.71 3.85 2.67
CA LEU A 222 2.45 4.42 3.15
C LEU A 222 2.00 5.53 2.19
N LEU A 223 0.78 5.40 1.68
CA LEU A 223 0.09 6.38 0.84
C LEU A 223 -0.94 7.09 1.71
N ASP A 224 -0.79 8.39 1.83
CA ASP A 224 -1.65 9.24 2.66
C ASP A 224 -1.66 10.67 2.12
N LEU A 225 -2.80 11.35 2.26
CA LEU A 225 -3.06 12.72 1.80
C LEU A 225 -2.71 12.94 0.31
N ILE A 226 -3.09 11.98 -0.54
CA ILE A 226 -2.85 12.03 -1.99
C ILE A 226 -4.14 12.39 -2.72
N GLY A 227 -4.07 13.37 -3.64
CA GLY A 227 -5.19 13.68 -4.53
C GLY A 227 -5.25 15.13 -4.98
N THR A 228 -4.42 16.01 -4.42
CA THR A 228 -4.35 17.41 -4.82
C THR A 228 -3.30 17.64 -5.91
N THR A 229 -3.44 18.72 -6.68
CA THR A 229 -2.51 19.04 -7.78
C THR A 229 -1.16 19.55 -7.30
N ASP A 230 -1.07 19.97 -6.05
CA ASP A 230 0.10 20.54 -5.39
C ASP A 230 0.79 19.56 -4.42
N THR A 231 0.36 18.29 -4.39
CA THR A 231 0.98 17.25 -3.56
C THR A 231 2.48 17.14 -3.86
N ARG A 232 3.32 17.30 -2.83
CA ARG A 232 4.79 17.16 -2.92
C ARG A 232 5.26 16.06 -1.99
N PHE A 233 5.99 15.09 -2.53
CA PHE A 233 6.68 14.09 -1.73
C PHE A 233 8.05 14.62 -1.30
N VAL A 234 8.46 14.25 -0.08
CA VAL A 234 9.75 14.61 0.49
C VAL A 234 10.45 13.34 0.95
N ASN A 235 11.78 13.34 0.85
CA ASN A 235 12.60 12.24 1.34
C ASN A 235 12.74 12.31 2.87
N TYR A 236 11.87 11.61 3.59
CA TYR A 236 11.87 11.64 5.07
C TYR A 236 12.94 10.76 5.72
N TYR A 237 13.33 9.65 5.10
CA TYR A 237 14.17 8.64 5.75
C TYR A 237 15.41 8.30 4.92
N SER A 238 16.59 8.41 5.55
CA SER A 238 17.87 8.13 4.89
C SER A 238 17.99 6.69 4.41
N ASN A 239 17.47 5.72 5.18
CA ASN A 239 17.51 4.29 4.85
C ASN A 239 16.65 3.90 3.64
N THR A 240 15.67 4.73 3.25
CA THR A 240 14.84 4.53 2.03
C THR A 240 15.11 5.60 0.96
N SER A 241 16.12 6.44 1.14
CA SER A 241 16.42 7.55 0.22
C SER A 241 16.71 7.10 -1.22
N SER A 242 17.41 5.99 -1.41
CA SER A 242 17.68 5.43 -2.75
C SER A 242 16.39 5.01 -3.45
N LEU A 243 15.43 4.45 -2.69
CA LEU A 243 14.11 4.12 -3.19
C LEU A 243 13.33 5.40 -3.53
N TYR A 244 13.30 6.38 -2.62
CA TYR A 244 12.65 7.66 -2.86
C TYR A 244 13.10 8.31 -4.18
N TYR A 245 14.42 8.47 -4.38
CA TYR A 245 14.92 9.13 -5.59
C TYR A 245 14.55 8.37 -6.86
N ARG A 246 14.50 7.03 -6.82
CA ARG A 246 14.03 6.23 -7.95
C ARG A 246 12.56 6.48 -8.27
N MET A 247 11.71 6.73 -7.27
CA MET A 247 10.28 6.98 -7.47
C MET A 247 9.98 8.37 -8.02
N VAL A 248 10.79 9.39 -7.71
CA VAL A 248 10.51 10.79 -8.10
C VAL A 248 11.22 11.25 -9.37
N THR A 249 12.23 10.53 -9.87
CA THR A 249 12.98 10.91 -11.08
C THR A 249 12.38 10.36 -12.39
N ILE A 250 11.10 9.99 -12.38
CA ILE A 250 10.41 9.33 -13.50
C ILE A 250 9.59 10.34 -14.30
#